data_AF-A0A522DIP4-F1
#
_entry.id   AF-A0A522DIP4-F1
#
_cell.length_a   1.000
_cell.length_b   1.000
_cell.length_c   1.000
_cell.angle_alpha   90.00
_cell.angle_beta   90.00
_cell.angle_gamma   90.00
#
_symmetry.space_group_name_H-M   'P 1'
#
loop_
_entity.id
_entity.type
_entity.pdbx_description
1 polymer ?
#
loop_
_entity_poly.entity_id
_entity_poly.type
_entity_poly.pdbx_seq_one_letter_code
_entity_poly.pdbx_strand_id
1 'polypeptide(L)' 'MRTYLLSVTDMSTRQRVSYRCRAKTFAAAMKMAEKEYPGFFAALRSAFKEGHSHAPIDS' A
#
# COMPACT_ATOMS: atom_id res chain seq x y z
N MET A 1 -16.25 -9.48 7.46
CA MET A 1 -14.86 -9.66 6.98
C MET A 1 -14.85 -9.48 5.47
N ARG A 2 -13.84 -8.80 4.92
CA ARG A 2 -13.69 -8.60 3.47
C ARG A 2 -12.32 -9.11 3.03
N THR A 3 -12.24 -9.55 1.78
CA THR A 3 -10.97 -9.91 1.16
C THR A 3 -10.37 -8.64 0.56
N TYR A 4 -9.13 -8.33 0.92
CA TYR A 4 -8.37 -7.21 0.40
C TYR A 4 -7.22 -7.74 -0.47
N LEU A 5 -7.01 -7.08 -1.60
CA LEU A 5 -5.83 -7.28 -2.45
C LEU A 5 -5.04 -5.97 -2.43
N LEU A 6 -3.93 -5.95 -1.71
CA LEU A 6 -3.00 -4.84 -1.66
C LEU A 6 -1.96 -5.07 -2.75
N SER A 7 -1.76 -4.09 -3.62
CA SER A 7 -0.73 -4.16 -4.67
C SER A 7 0.11 -2.91 -4.62
N VAL A 8 1.42 -3.08 -4.55
CA VAL A 8 2.40 -1.99 -4.63
C VAL A 8 3.25 -2.24 -5.86
N THR A 9 3.34 -1.22 -6.70
CA THR A 9 4.22 -1.24 -7.88
C THR A 9 5.35 -0.26 -7.62
N ASP A 10 6.57 -0.78 -7.56
CA ASP A 10 7.76 0.04 -7.62
C ASP A 10 8.00 0.43 -9.08
N MET A 11 7.85 1.72 -9.38
CA MET A 11 8.01 2.25 -10.73
C MET A 11 9.48 2.31 -11.18
N SER A 12 10.44 2.40 -10.24
CA SER A 12 11.87 2.44 -10.53
C SER A 12 12.38 1.08 -11.00
N THR A 13 11.90 0.01 -10.37
CA THR A 13 12.29 -1.37 -10.72
C THR A 13 11.26 -2.09 -11.60
N ARG A 14 10.10 -1.46 -11.84
CA ARG A 14 8.90 -2.06 -12.46
C ARG A 14 8.42 -3.34 -11.79
N GLN A 15 8.82 -3.57 -10.53
CA GLN A 15 8.37 -4.74 -9.77
C GLN A 15 7.02 -4.45 -9.13
N ARG A 16 6.11 -5.42 -9.24
CA ARG A 16 4.81 -5.39 -8.58
C ARG A 16 4.75 -6.48 -7.52
N VAL A 17 4.48 -6.07 -6.29
CA VAL A 17 4.21 -6.98 -5.17
C VAL A 17 2.72 -6.92 -4.87
N SER A 18 2.08 -8.09 -4.83
CA SER A 18 0.66 -8.21 -4.52
C SER A 18 0.46 -9.11 -3.31
N TYR A 19 -0.30 -8.63 -2.34
CA TYR A 19 -0.64 -9.32 -1.11
C TYR A 19 -2.16 -9.42 -0.96
N ARG A 20 -2.65 -10.65 -0.74
CA ARG A 20 -4.08 -10.94 -0.58
C ARG A 20 -4.34 -11.45 0.83
N CYS A 21 -5.22 -10.77 1.57
CA CYS A 21 -5.61 -11.20 2.91
C CYS A 21 -7.09 -10.98 3.20
N ARG A 22 -7.60 -11.62 4.25
CA ARG A 22 -8.91 -11.33 4.81
C ARG A 22 -8.74 -10.47 6.06
N ALA A 23 -9.37 -9.31 6.07
CA ALA A 23 -9.33 -8.40 7.20
C ALA A 23 -10.72 -7.85 7.52
N LYS A 24 -10.90 -7.37 8.77
CA LYS A 24 -12.13 -6.65 9.16
C LYS A 24 -12.14 -5.23 8.62
N THR A 25 -10.98 -4.60 8.50
CA THR A 25 -10.80 -3.23 8.02
C THR A 25 -9.59 -3.14 7.08
N PHE A 26 -9.54 -2.11 6.25
CA PHE A 26 -8.40 -1.83 5.39
C PHE A 26 -7.11 -1.60 6.20
N ALA A 27 -7.19 -0.87 7.32
CA ALA A 27 -6.06 -0.65 8.21
C ALA A 27 -5.50 -1.97 8.79
N ALA A 28 -6.37 -2.94 9.09
CA ALA A 28 -5.93 -4.27 9.51
C ALA A 28 -5.24 -5.03 8.37
N ALA A 29 -5.74 -4.92 7.13
CA ALA A 29 -5.08 -5.51 5.96
C ALA A 29 -3.68 -4.92 5.73
N MET A 30 -3.51 -3.60 5.90
CA MET A 30 -2.20 -2.95 5.80
C MET A 30 -1.24 -3.43 6.89
N LYS A 31 -1.68 -3.50 8.15
CA LYS A 31 -0.84 -4.03 9.24
C LYS A 31 -0.43 -5.49 9.01
N MET A 32 -1.30 -6.31 8.42
CA MET A 32 -0.98 -7.69 8.05
C MET A 32 0.07 -7.73 6.93
N ALA A 33 -0.10 -6.90 5.89
CA ALA A 33 0.86 -6.81 4.78
C ALA A 33 2.26 -6.38 5.27
N GLU A 34 2.34 -5.36 6.12
CA GLU A 34 3.62 -4.86 6.67
C GLU A 34 4.28 -5.87 7.62
N LYS A 35 3.49 -6.70 8.32
CA LYS A 35 4.01 -7.75 9.19
C LYS A 35 4.58 -8.93 8.41
N GLU A 36 3.92 -9.35 7.33
CA GLU A 36 4.38 -10.46 6.49
C GLU A 36 5.49 -10.04 5.52
N TYR A 37 5.45 -8.81 5.05
CA TYR A 37 6.42 -8.22 4.13
C TYR A 37 6.93 -6.91 4.74
N PRO A 38 7.97 -6.94 5.59
CA PRO A 38 8.53 -5.73 6.18
C PRO A 38 8.99 -4.78 5.06
N GLY A 39 8.49 -3.54 5.05
CA GLY A 39 8.76 -2.59 3.98
C GLY A 39 7.86 -2.74 2.75
N PHE A 40 6.75 -3.48 2.84
CA PHE A 40 5.74 -3.60 1.77
C PHE A 40 5.30 -2.22 1.25
N PHE A 41 5.14 -1.25 2.17
CA PHE A 41 4.79 0.12 1.83
C PHE A 41 5.99 1.08 1.78
N ALA A 42 7.24 0.59 1.88
CA ALA A 42 8.42 1.45 1.85
C ALA A 42 8.54 2.22 0.52
N ALA A 43 8.23 1.56 -0.60
CA ALA A 43 8.17 2.21 -1.92
C ALA A 43 7.14 3.35 -1.97
N LEU A 44 6.00 3.22 -1.27
CA LEU A 44 5.04 4.31 -1.14
C LEU A 44 5.59 5.44 -0.27
N ARG A 45 6.30 5.15 0.83
CA ARG A 45 6.83 6.19 1.74
C ARG A 45 7.82 7.12 1.04
N SER A 46 8.63 6.62 0.12
CA SER A 46 9.50 7.47 -0.71
C SER A 46 8.68 8.35 -1.66
N ALA A 47 7.66 7.79 -2.32
CA ALA A 47 6.75 8.55 -3.19
C ALA A 47 5.97 9.64 -2.42
N PHE A 48 5.50 9.35 -1.21
CA PHE A 48 4.79 10.31 -0.35
C PHE A 48 5.70 11.40 0.23
N LYS A 49 7.02 11.16 0.35
CA LYS A 49 7.97 12.17 0.83
C LYS A 49 8.33 13.20 -0.24
N GLU A 50 8.32 12.82 -1.52
CA GLU A 50 8.76 13.69 -2.61
C GLU A 50 7.63 14.43 -3.35
N GLY A 51 6.37 14.10 -3.13
CA GLY A 51 5.26 14.90 -3.65
C GLY A 51 3.89 14.34 -3.30
N HIS A 52 2.88 15.20 -3.29
CA HIS A 52 1.45 14.93 -3.03
C HIS A 52 0.93 15.18 -1.61
N SER A 53 1.29 16.33 -1.04
CA SER A 53 0.28 17.17 -0.36
C SER A 53 -0.60 17.90 -1.38
N HIS A 54 -1.30 17.17 -2.25
CA HIS A 54 -2.43 17.66 -3.05
C HIS A 54 -3.01 16.50 -3.85
N ALA A 55 -3.96 15.78 -3.25
CA ALA A 55 -5.06 15.25 -4.03
C ALA A 55 -6.18 16.29 -3.85
N PRO A 56 -6.55 17.08 -4.88
CA PRO A 56 -7.74 17.89 -4.78
C PRO A 56 -8.91 16.93 -4.57
N ILE A 57 -9.58 17.07 -3.42
CA ILE A 57 -10.89 16.46 -3.21
C ILE A 57 -11.82 17.32 -4.07
N ASP A 58 -12.06 16.90 -5.30
CA ASP A 58 -13.06 17.51 -6.18
C ASP A 58 -14.41 17.39 -5.48
N SER A 59 -15.02 18.54 -5.18
CA SER A 59 -16.28 18.70 -4.42
C SER A 59 -17.47 18.83 -5.35
#